data_AF-A0A961HP87-F1
#
_entry.id   AF-A0A961HP87-F1
#
_cell.length_a   1.000
_cell.length_b   1.000
_cell.length_c   1.000
_cell.angle_alpha   90.00
_cell.angle_beta   90.00
_cell.angle_gamma   90.00
#
_symmetry.space_group_name_H-M   'P 1'
#
loop_
_entity.id
_entity.type
_entity.pdbx_description
1 polymer ?
#
loop_
_entity_poly.entity_id
_entity_poly.type
_entity_poly.pdbx_seq_one_letter_code
_entity_poly.pdbx_strand_id
1 'polypeptide(L)' 'MEDTGSGYLVLDATGRIIHANARMEQIIGEQGRGLVGKHTSETVLHIVDPTGRRMSREELPGVRVLHGSGPLRDELLGFV' A
#
# COMPACT_ATOMS: atom_id res chain seq x y z
N MET A 1 14.52 1.95 -15.03
CA MET A 1 13.39 1.90 -14.06
C MET A 1 13.30 3.29 -13.50
N GLU A 2 12.29 4.03 -13.91
CA GLU A 2 12.23 5.49 -13.75
C GLU A 2 12.18 5.91 -12.28
N ASP A 3 13.00 6.90 -11.97
CA ASP A 3 13.11 7.60 -10.70
C ASP A 3 11.88 8.49 -10.49
N THR A 4 10.71 7.89 -10.26
CA THR A 4 9.57 8.63 -9.74
C THR A 4 9.74 8.69 -8.23
N GLY A 5 9.80 9.87 -7.62
CA GLY A 5 9.94 10.10 -6.16
C GLY A 5 8.82 9.52 -5.27
N SER A 6 8.11 8.51 -5.77
CA SER A 6 7.07 7.72 -5.13
C SER A 6 7.66 6.60 -4.28
N GLY A 7 7.07 6.39 -3.10
CA GLY A 7 7.32 5.19 -2.30
C GLY A 7 6.51 4.02 -2.84
N TYR A 8 7.11 2.83 -2.91
CA TYR A 8 6.37 1.60 -3.18
C TYR A 8 6.88 0.45 -2.33
N LEU A 9 5.98 -0.50 -2.11
CA LEU A 9 6.26 -1.78 -1.49
C LEU A 9 5.58 -2.89 -2.28
N VAL A 10 6.08 -4.10 -2.13
CA VAL A 10 5.52 -5.32 -2.73
C VAL A 10 5.14 -6.25 -1.58
N LEU A 11 3.94 -6.80 -1.67
CA LEU A 11 3.40 -7.75 -0.70
C LEU A 11 3.36 -9.15 -1.29
N ASP A 12 3.55 -10.17 -0.46
CA ASP A 12 3.14 -11.52 -0.80
C ASP A 12 1.61 -11.71 -0.67
N ALA A 13 1.12 -12.89 -1.03
CA ALA A 13 -0.30 -13.22 -0.98
C ALA A 13 -0.90 -13.19 0.44
N THR A 14 -0.06 -13.23 1.48
CA THR A 14 -0.49 -13.17 2.89
C THR A 14 -0.49 -11.75 3.43
N GLY A 15 0.07 -10.76 2.71
CA GLY A 15 0.19 -9.39 3.17
C GLY A 15 1.53 -9.07 3.86
N ARG A 16 2.56 -9.92 3.71
CA ARG A 16 3.92 -9.61 4.17
C ARG A 16 4.67 -8.81 3.13
N ILE A 17 5.42 -7.82 3.59
CA ILE A 17 6.26 -6.99 2.74
C ILE A 17 7.48 -7.79 2.30
N ILE A 18 7.60 -8.06 1.00
CA ILE A 18 8.75 -8.75 0.40
C ILE A 18 9.73 -7.78 -0.26
N HIS A 19 9.30 -6.56 -0.53
CA HIS A 19 10.16 -5.50 -1.04
C HIS A 19 9.61 -4.13 -0.64
N ALA A 20 10.49 -3.17 -0.37
CA ALA A 20 10.14 -1.76 -0.22
C ALA A 20 11.31 -0.90 -0.70
N ASN A 21 11.03 0.19 -1.42
CA ASN A 21 12.07 1.12 -1.78
C ASN A 21 12.41 2.07 -0.61
N ALA A 22 13.60 2.69 -0.67
CA ALA A 22 14.04 3.63 0.37
C ALA A 22 13.06 4.80 0.55
N ARG A 23 12.38 5.23 -0.53
CA ARG A 23 11.39 6.29 -0.47
C ARG A 23 10.17 5.90 0.37
N MET A 24 9.73 4.65 0.30
CA MET A 24 8.68 4.11 1.15
C MET A 24 9.11 4.18 2.61
N GLU A 25 10.28 3.65 2.97
CA GLU A 25 10.79 3.67 4.35
C GLU A 25 10.88 5.09 4.93
N GLN A 26 11.22 6.08 4.09
CA GLN A 26 11.21 7.49 4.47
C GLN A 26 9.80 8.02 4.76
N ILE A 27 8.82 7.69 3.92
CA ILE A 27 7.43 8.16 4.06
C ILE A 27 6.81 7.70 5.38
N ILE A 28 7.10 6.46 5.79
CA ILE A 28 6.56 5.85 7.02
C ILE A 28 7.49 5.97 8.24
N GLY A 29 8.65 6.62 8.10
CA GLY A 29 9.55 6.87 9.23
C GLY A 29 10.22 5.62 9.82
N GLU A 30 10.38 4.57 9.02
CA GLU A 30 11.02 3.29 9.42
C GLU A 30 12.43 3.15 8.85
N GLN A 31 13.12 4.27 8.58
CA GLN A 31 14.46 4.25 7.99
C GLN A 31 15.41 3.40 8.85
N GLY A 32 16.04 2.40 8.24
CA GLY A 32 17.05 1.55 8.90
C GLY A 32 16.49 0.43 9.80
N ARG A 33 15.18 0.40 10.08
CA ARG A 33 14.53 -0.74 10.77
C ARG A 33 14.06 -1.84 9.82
N GLY A 34 13.87 -1.49 8.55
CA GLY A 34 13.46 -2.41 7.49
C GLY A 34 11.97 -2.73 7.55
N LEU A 35 11.32 -2.62 6.39
CA LEU A 35 9.93 -3.06 6.23
C LEU A 35 9.79 -4.51 5.83
N VAL A 36 10.81 -5.03 5.14
CA VAL A 36 10.81 -6.39 4.61
C VAL A 36 10.65 -7.40 5.75
N GLY A 37 9.72 -8.33 5.58
CA GLY A 37 9.38 -9.37 6.56
C GLY A 37 8.21 -9.01 7.48
N LYS A 38 7.90 -7.71 7.67
CA LYS A 38 6.74 -7.28 8.46
C LYS A 38 5.44 -7.57 7.73
N HIS A 39 4.40 -7.90 8.49
CA HIS A 39 3.05 -7.94 7.94
C HIS A 39 2.46 -6.52 7.90
N THR A 40 1.67 -6.17 6.89
CA THR A 40 1.12 -4.80 6.77
C THR A 40 0.31 -4.36 8.00
N SER A 41 -0.36 -5.28 8.68
CA SER A 41 -1.08 -4.98 9.93
C SER A 41 -0.17 -4.61 11.11
N GLU A 42 1.13 -4.92 11.04
CA GLU A 42 2.14 -4.57 12.05
C GLU A 42 2.79 -3.21 11.77
N THR A 43 2.44 -2.60 10.62
CA THR A 43 2.96 -1.30 10.20
C THR A 43 1.91 -0.21 10.40
N VAL A 44 2.34 1.05 10.36
CA VAL A 44 1.44 2.21 10.40
C VAL A 44 0.70 2.45 9.08
N LEU A 45 0.91 1.62 8.05
CA LEU A 45 0.35 1.81 6.72
C LEU A 45 -1.16 1.62 6.71
N HIS A 46 -1.87 2.71 6.45
CA HIS A 46 -3.29 2.70 6.17
C HIS A 46 -3.55 3.24 4.78
N ILE A 47 -4.32 2.49 3.99
CA ILE A 47 -4.82 2.97 2.71
C ILE A 47 -5.96 3.93 3.00
N VAL A 48 -5.92 5.10 2.37
CA VAL A 48 -6.95 6.12 2.47
C VAL A 48 -7.50 6.50 1.11
N ASP A 49 -8.74 6.99 1.11
CA ASP A 49 -9.32 7.66 -0.04
C ASP A 49 -8.78 9.11 -0.17
N PRO A 50 -9.14 9.84 -1.24
CA PRO A 50 -8.66 11.22 -1.46
C PRO A 50 -9.09 12.23 -0.37
N THR A 51 -10.06 11.89 0.48
CA THR A 51 -10.49 12.71 1.61
C THR A 51 -9.69 12.44 2.88
N GLY A 52 -8.78 11.45 2.84
CA GLY A 52 -7.99 10.98 3.98
C GLY A 52 -8.72 9.96 4.85
N ARG A 53 -9.89 9.47 4.43
CA ARG A 53 -10.63 8.45 5.17
C ARG A 53 -9.97 7.09 4.98
N ARG A 54 -9.74 6.38 6.08
CA ARG A 54 -9.22 5.00 6.08
C ARG A 54 -10.19 4.07 5.36
N MET A 55 -9.64 3.26 4.46
CA MET A 55 -10.37 2.22 3.75
C MET A 55 -10.17 0.87 4.44
N SER A 56 -11.25 0.13 4.60
CA SER A 56 -11.19 -1.30 4.91
C SER A 56 -10.70 -2.11 3.71
N ARG A 57 -10.33 -3.37 3.94
CA ARG A 57 -9.84 -4.26 2.87
C ARG A 57 -10.91 -4.49 1.81
N GLU A 58 -12.16 -4.59 2.23
CA GLU A 58 -13.33 -4.86 1.39
C GLU A 58 -13.63 -3.69 0.45
N GLU A 59 -13.26 -2.47 0.85
CA GLU A 59 -13.42 -1.25 0.05
C GLU A 59 -12.30 -1.07 -0.99
N LEU A 60 -11.18 -1.79 -0.86
CA LEU A 60 -10.04 -1.62 -1.76
C LEU A 60 -10.45 -1.94 -3.21
N PRO A 61 -10.10 -1.07 -4.19
CA PRO A 61 -10.52 -1.26 -5.57
C PRO A 61 -10.17 -2.64 -6.15
N GLY A 62 -8.96 -3.15 -5.89
CA GLY A 62 -8.56 -4.48 -6.34
C GLY A 62 -9.43 -5.61 -5.77
N VAL A 63 -9.82 -5.51 -4.50
CA VAL A 63 -10.71 -6.49 -3.84
C VAL A 63 -12.12 -6.43 -4.42
N ARG A 64 -12.63 -5.22 -4.69
CA ARG A 64 -13.92 -5.02 -5.36
C ARG A 64 -13.94 -5.63 -6.76
N VAL A 65 -12.86 -5.48 -7.54
CA VAL A 65 -12.73 -6.13 -8.87
C VAL A 65 -12.77 -7.65 -8.72
N LEU A 66 -12.00 -8.22 -7.79
CA LEU A 66 -11.97 -9.67 -7.54
C LEU A 66 -13.35 -10.22 -7.12
N HIS A 67 -14.16 -9.41 -6.44
CA HIS A 67 -15.52 -9.76 -6.05
C HIS A 67 -16.61 -9.43 -7.10
N GLY A 68 -16.22 -9.10 -8.33
CA GLY A 68 -17.17 -9.02 -9.46
C GLY A 68 -17.67 -7.62 -9.81
N SER A 69 -17.00 -6.55 -9.35
CA SER A 69 -17.39 -5.17 -9.67
C SER A 69 -17.14 -4.72 -11.12
N GLY A 70 -16.73 -5.64 -12.00
CA GLY A 70 -16.19 -5.30 -13.32
C GLY A 70 -14.81 -4.60 -13.21
N PRO A 71 -14.19 -4.26 -14.35
CA PRO A 71 -12.89 -3.59 -14.35
C PRO A 71 -13.01 -2.14 -13.81
N LEU A 72 -12.12 -1.77 -12.89
CA LEU A 72 -11.98 -0.40 -12.34
C LEU A 72 -10.82 0.34 -13.04
N ARG A 73 -11.01 1.64 -13.29
CA ARG A 73 -10.04 2.54 -13.93
C ARG A 73 -10.03 3.89 -13.21
N ASP A 74 -8.90 4.58 -13.26
CA ASP A 74 -8.73 5.96 -12.76
C ASP A 74 -9.01 6.15 -11.26
N GLU A 75 -8.69 5.15 -10.43
CA GLU A 75 -8.85 5.19 -8.98
C GLU A 75 -7.66 5.88 -8.29
N LEU A 76 -7.94 6.90 -7.48
CA LEU A 76 -6.94 7.60 -6.68
C LEU A 76 -6.93 7.09 -5.24
N LEU A 77 -5.78 6.57 -4.80
CA LEU A 77 -5.57 6.08 -3.44
C LEU A 77 -4.40 6.81 -2.79
N GLY A 78 -4.49 7.02 -1.48
CA GLY A 78 -3.41 7.56 -0.65
C GLY A 78 -2.93 6.55 0.41
N PHE A 79 -1.80 6.88 1.05
CA PHE A 79 -1.25 6.16 2.19
C PHE A 79 -1.00 7.14 3.33
N VAL A 80 -1.40 6.78 4.55
CA VAL A 80 -1.11 7.51 5.81
C VAL A 80 -0.61 6.57 6.87
#